data_AF-A0AAU8AM83-F1
#
_entry.id   AF-A0AAU8AM83-F1
#
_cell.length_a   1.000
_cell.length_b   1.000
_cell.length_c   1.000
_cell.angle_alpha   90.00
_cell.angle_beta   90.00
_cell.angle_gamma   90.00
#
_symmetry.space_group_name_H-M   'P 1'
#
loop_
_entity.id
_entity.type
_entity.pdbx_description
1 polymer ?
#
loop_
_entity_poly.entity_id
_entity_poly.type
_entity_poly.pdbx_seq_one_letter_code
_entity_poly.pdbx_strand_id
1 'polypeptide(L)'
;MLFHDQQCANWHSALQVPNDTLPNVPLGSLSRLMADDFRSALMWHMENQGTTIAELVSATGVSRDVINKLRARDGSSTTVENGMLLAAYYGKTLNEFIKRQEATSTSRLAALFSLLEPEEQRVVEAQIRGILSSHED
;
A
#
# COMPACT_ATOMS: atom_id res chain seq x y z
N MET A 1 -60.02 -12.84 8.05
CA MET A 1 -58.73 -13.53 7.85
C MET A 1 -57.70 -12.45 7.48
N LEU A 2 -57.25 -11.67 8.46
CA LEU A 2 -56.56 -10.37 8.31
C LEU A 2 -55.48 -10.18 9.39
N PHE A 3 -54.71 -11.22 9.72
CA PHE A 3 -53.78 -11.15 10.85
C PHE A 3 -52.39 -11.74 10.61
N HIS A 4 -52.07 -12.21 9.39
CA HIS A 4 -50.78 -12.86 9.16
C HIS A 4 -49.75 -12.01 8.40
N ASP A 5 -50.16 -11.13 7.48
CA ASP A 5 -49.20 -10.36 6.66
C ASP A 5 -48.56 -9.16 7.36
N GLN A 6 -49.21 -8.59 8.40
CA GLN A 6 -48.69 -7.38 9.05
C GLN A 6 -47.45 -7.66 9.93
N GLN A 7 -47.22 -8.92 10.32
CA GLN A 7 -46.11 -9.27 11.22
C GLN A 7 -44.78 -9.48 10.48
N CYS A 8 -44.79 -9.87 9.20
CA CYS A 8 -43.56 -10.03 8.41
C CYS A 8 -42.93 -8.69 8.03
N ALA A 9 -43.73 -7.66 7.76
CA ALA A 9 -43.24 -6.33 7.40
C ALA A 9 -42.52 -5.61 8.55
N ASN A 10 -42.90 -5.88 9.80
CA ASN A 10 -42.29 -5.22 10.97
C ASN A 10 -40.94 -5.83 11.39
N TRP A 11 -40.60 -7.05 10.95
CA TRP A 11 -39.34 -7.70 11.32
C TRP A 11 -38.13 -7.16 10.56
N HIS A 12 -38.33 -6.66 9.34
CA HIS A 12 -37.23 -6.14 8.50
C HIS A 12 -36.80 -4.71 8.88
N SER A 13 -37.66 -3.92 9.53
CA SER A 13 -37.34 -2.53 9.91
C SER A 13 -36.59 -2.41 11.25
N ALA A 14 -36.68 -3.42 12.11
CA ALA A 14 -36.10 -3.37 13.46
C ALA A 14 -34.61 -3.79 13.52
N LEU A 15 -34.09 -4.40 12.46
CA LEU A 15 -32.71 -4.91 12.38
C LEU A 15 -31.88 -4.27 11.26
N GLN A 16 -32.41 -3.25 10.59
CA GLN A 16 -31.56 -2.41 9.74
C GLN A 16 -30.71 -1.53 10.65
N VAL A 17 -29.44 -1.93 10.78
CA VAL A 17 -28.41 -1.05 11.32
C VAL A 17 -28.37 0.18 10.40
N PRO A 18 -28.59 1.40 10.91
CA PRO A 18 -28.44 2.61 10.10
C PRO A 18 -27.03 2.61 9.52
N ASN A 19 -26.90 2.70 8.20
CA ASN A 19 -25.60 2.78 7.51
C ASN A 19 -24.77 4.00 7.97
N ASP A 20 -25.39 4.88 8.78
CA ASP A 20 -24.83 6.10 9.38
C ASP A 20 -24.10 5.86 10.72
N THR A 21 -23.90 4.61 11.15
CA THR A 21 -23.11 4.30 12.36
C THR A 21 -21.60 4.24 12.13
N LEU A 22 -21.15 4.31 10.86
CA LEU A 22 -19.75 4.59 10.57
C LEU A 22 -19.51 6.10 10.73
N PRO A 23 -18.46 6.54 11.43
CA PRO A 23 -18.11 7.95 11.46
C PRO A 23 -18.01 8.43 10.01
N ASN A 24 -18.79 9.44 9.67
CA ASN A 24 -18.87 10.06 8.35
C ASN A 24 -17.57 10.84 8.09
N VAL A 25 -16.45 10.12 8.02
CA VAL A 25 -15.19 10.64 7.55
C VAL A 25 -15.34 10.65 6.03
N PRO A 26 -15.35 11.82 5.38
CA PRO A 26 -15.40 11.82 3.92
C PRO A 26 -14.21 11.02 3.43
N LEU A 27 -14.46 9.94 2.67
CA LEU A 27 -13.42 9.05 2.13
C LEU A 27 -12.30 9.83 1.41
N GLY A 28 -12.63 11.00 0.86
CA GLY A 28 -11.66 11.93 0.25
C GLY A 28 -10.68 12.58 1.23
N SER A 29 -11.04 12.76 2.51
CA SER A 29 -10.13 13.34 3.53
C SER A 29 -9.02 12.35 3.91
N LEU A 30 -9.37 11.07 4.12
CA LEU A 30 -8.37 10.02 4.41
C LEU A 30 -7.43 9.81 3.21
N SER A 31 -7.98 9.73 1.99
CA SER A 31 -7.16 9.60 0.78
C SER A 31 -6.20 10.77 0.59
N ARG A 32 -6.60 12.00 0.93
CA ARG A 32 -5.73 13.18 0.84
C ARG A 32 -4.63 13.16 1.90
N LEU A 33 -4.96 12.83 3.14
CA LEU A 33 -3.97 12.69 4.23
C LEU A 33 -2.91 11.64 3.88
N MET A 34 -3.32 10.47 3.36
CA MET A 34 -2.37 9.45 2.93
C MET A 34 -1.52 9.88 1.72
N ALA A 35 -2.09 10.67 0.80
CA ALA A 35 -1.34 11.22 -0.33
C ALA A 35 -0.27 12.22 0.12
N ASP A 36 -0.60 13.08 1.10
CA ASP A 36 0.35 14.01 1.72
C ASP A 36 1.46 13.27 2.47
N ASP A 37 1.11 12.21 3.20
CA ASP A 37 2.08 11.36 3.90
C ASP A 37 3.04 10.68 2.92
N PHE A 38 2.53 10.14 1.80
CA PHE A 38 3.37 9.51 0.79
C PHE A 38 4.29 10.50 0.08
N ARG A 39 3.76 11.64 -0.36
CA ARG A 39 4.57 12.69 -1.01
C ARG A 39 5.66 13.19 -0.07
N SER A 40 5.30 13.51 1.17
CA SER A 40 6.26 14.02 2.14
C SER A 40 7.34 13.00 2.47
N ALA A 41 6.98 11.70 2.55
CA ALA A 41 7.94 10.62 2.68
C ALA A 41 8.87 10.53 1.47
N LEU A 42 8.35 10.58 0.24
CA LEU A 42 9.18 10.55 -0.98
C LEU A 42 10.19 11.69 -1.02
N MET A 43 9.75 12.92 -0.72
CA MET A 43 10.64 14.07 -0.65
C MET A 43 11.72 13.90 0.42
N TRP A 44 11.34 13.42 1.61
CA TRP A 44 12.27 13.14 2.70
C TRP A 44 13.33 12.11 2.31
N HIS A 45 12.95 10.99 1.68
CA HIS A 45 13.91 9.96 1.26
C HIS A 45 14.83 10.45 0.14
N MET A 46 14.30 11.23 -0.81
CA MET A 46 15.11 11.83 -1.87
C MET A 46 16.14 12.82 -1.32
N GLU A 47 15.75 13.67 -0.37
CA GLU A 47 16.66 14.63 0.27
C GLU A 47 17.71 13.93 1.14
N ASN A 48 17.29 12.96 1.96
CA ASN A 48 18.17 12.28 2.90
C ASN A 48 19.22 11.38 2.21
N GLN A 49 18.88 10.79 1.07
CA GLN A 49 19.78 9.91 0.32
C GLN A 49 20.43 10.59 -0.90
N GLY A 50 20.08 11.85 -1.17
CA GLY A 50 20.55 12.57 -2.34
C GLY A 50 20.02 12.02 -3.67
N THR A 51 18.93 11.25 -3.64
CA THR A 51 18.38 10.57 -4.81
C THR A 51 17.79 11.55 -5.82
N THR A 52 18.20 11.42 -7.07
CA THR A 52 17.69 12.18 -8.20
C THR A 52 16.49 11.50 -8.85
N ILE A 53 15.68 12.28 -9.57
CA ILE A 53 14.57 11.72 -10.37
C ILE A 53 15.11 10.76 -11.44
N ALA A 54 16.28 11.04 -12.01
CA ALA A 54 16.86 10.20 -13.05
C ALA A 54 17.18 8.79 -12.52
N GLU A 55 17.73 8.70 -11.30
CA GLU A 55 18.00 7.42 -10.63
C GLU A 55 16.71 6.66 -10.34
N LEU A 56 15.69 7.33 -9.80
CA LEU A 56 14.39 6.69 -9.55
C LEU A 56 13.78 6.14 -10.84
N VAL A 57 13.76 6.92 -11.92
CA VAL A 57 13.22 6.47 -13.21
C VAL A 57 14.00 5.26 -13.72
N SER A 58 15.33 5.32 -13.66
CA SER A 58 16.19 4.24 -14.17
C SER A 58 16.05 2.95 -13.37
N ALA A 59 15.89 3.03 -12.06
CA ALA A 59 15.88 1.88 -11.18
C ALA A 59 14.49 1.26 -11.01
N THR A 60 13.43 2.08 -11.03
CA THR A 60 12.06 1.62 -10.75
C THR A 60 11.20 1.46 -11.99
N GLY A 61 11.60 2.05 -13.12
CA GLY A 61 10.76 2.12 -14.32
C GLY A 61 9.56 3.07 -14.21
N VAL A 62 9.34 3.70 -13.05
CA VAL A 62 8.27 4.68 -12.87
C VAL A 62 8.58 5.91 -13.71
N SER A 63 7.59 6.34 -14.51
CA SER A 63 7.81 7.44 -15.45
C SER A 63 8.18 8.76 -14.75
N ARG A 64 9.04 9.55 -15.39
CA ARG A 64 9.43 10.88 -14.91
C ARG A 64 8.23 11.79 -14.65
N ASP A 65 7.18 11.69 -15.48
CA ASP A 65 5.96 12.48 -15.34
C ASP A 65 5.21 12.16 -14.04
N VAL A 66 5.08 10.88 -13.68
CA VAL A 66 4.46 10.45 -12.42
C VAL A 66 5.24 11.03 -11.22
N ILE A 67 6.57 10.90 -11.23
CA ILE A 67 7.41 11.43 -10.14
C ILE A 67 7.30 12.96 -10.06
N ASN A 68 7.32 13.65 -11.19
CA ASN A 68 7.15 15.10 -11.23
C ASN A 68 5.78 15.55 -10.71
N LYS A 69 4.71 14.84 -11.04
CA LYS A 69 3.35 15.12 -10.52
C LYS A 69 3.29 14.98 -9.01
N LEU A 70 3.88 13.90 -8.46
CA LEU A 70 3.99 13.68 -7.03
C LEU A 70 4.72 14.83 -6.32
N ARG A 71 5.78 15.38 -6.93
CA ARG A 71 6.51 16.53 -6.35
C ARG A 71 5.72 17.83 -6.42
N ALA A 72 5.10 18.11 -7.57
CA ALA A 72 4.56 19.43 -7.92
C ALA A 72 3.29 19.82 -7.16
N ARG A 73 2.45 18.85 -6.76
CA ARG A 73 1.14 19.12 -6.17
C ARG A 73 1.05 18.56 -4.75
N ASP A 74 0.68 19.40 -3.81
CA ASP A 74 0.25 18.94 -2.47
C ASP A 74 -0.98 18.04 -2.61
N GLY A 75 -1.04 16.97 -1.83
CA GLY A 75 -2.08 15.95 -1.89
C GLY A 75 -2.04 15.04 -3.12
N SER A 76 -0.96 15.07 -3.92
CA SER A 76 -0.83 14.18 -5.07
C SER A 76 -0.55 12.75 -4.61
N SER A 77 -1.37 11.81 -5.09
CA SER A 77 -1.14 10.38 -4.96
C SER A 77 -0.68 9.75 -6.27
N THR A 78 -0.23 8.51 -6.18
CA THR A 78 0.03 7.63 -7.33
C THR A 78 -0.69 6.30 -7.12
N THR A 79 -0.69 5.45 -8.13
CA THR A 79 -1.15 4.06 -7.99
C THR A 79 -0.31 3.32 -6.95
N VAL A 80 -0.91 2.29 -6.34
CA VAL A 80 -0.27 1.50 -5.29
C VAL A 80 1.00 0.83 -5.82
N GLU A 81 0.96 0.34 -7.06
CA GLU A 81 2.06 -0.34 -7.74
C GLU A 81 3.28 0.58 -7.89
N ASN A 82 3.08 1.81 -8.38
CA ASN A 82 4.14 2.81 -8.46
C ASN A 82 4.69 3.16 -7.06
N GLY A 83 3.80 3.24 -6.07
CA GLY A 83 4.20 3.47 -4.68
C GLY A 83 5.08 2.35 -4.13
N MET A 84 4.73 1.09 -4.41
CA MET A 84 5.52 -0.08 -4.02
C MET A 84 6.89 -0.11 -4.71
N LEU A 85 6.95 0.18 -6.01
CA LEU A 85 8.21 0.27 -6.75
C LEU A 85 9.15 1.35 -6.18
N LEU A 86 8.61 2.53 -5.89
CA LEU A 86 9.36 3.62 -5.27
C LEU A 86 9.82 3.26 -3.84
N ALA A 87 8.98 2.58 -3.05
CA ALA A 87 9.36 2.12 -1.71
C ALA A 87 10.45 1.04 -1.76
N ALA A 88 10.31 0.08 -2.68
CA ALA A 88 11.25 -1.02 -2.87
C ALA A 88 12.64 -0.54 -3.32
N TYR A 89 12.73 0.55 -4.09
CA TYR A 89 14.01 1.21 -4.38
C TYR A 89 14.81 1.53 -3.11
N TYR A 90 14.12 2.00 -2.08
CA TYR A 90 14.73 2.29 -0.77
C TYR A 90 14.85 1.05 0.14
N GLY A 91 14.51 -0.13 -0.37
CA GLY A 91 14.49 -1.38 0.38
C GLY A 91 13.43 -1.44 1.48
N LYS A 92 12.35 -0.66 1.35
CA LYS A 92 11.29 -0.51 2.35
C LYS A 92 9.97 -1.04 1.81
N THR A 93 9.13 -1.58 2.68
CA THR A 93 7.71 -1.77 2.35
C THR A 93 7.02 -0.41 2.23
N LEU A 94 5.86 -0.36 1.59
CA LEU A 94 5.10 0.90 1.43
C LEU A 94 4.79 1.56 2.79
N ASN A 95 4.45 0.76 3.80
CA ASN A 95 4.15 1.27 5.14
C ASN A 95 5.38 1.86 5.85
N GLU A 96 6.53 1.18 5.76
CA GLU A 96 7.79 1.68 6.33
C GLU A 96 8.29 2.92 5.59
N PHE A 97 8.09 2.96 4.27
CA PHE A 97 8.41 4.10 3.45
C PHE A 97 7.64 5.34 3.91
N ILE A 98 6.31 5.23 4.03
CA ILE A 98 5.44 6.32 4.50
C ILE A 98 5.81 6.77 5.92
N LYS A 99 6.07 5.82 6.81
CA LYS A 99 6.45 6.10 8.21
C LYS A 99 7.91 6.54 8.37
N ARG A 100 8.69 6.60 7.28
CA ARG A 100 10.13 6.95 7.28
C ARG A 100 10.94 6.07 8.24
N GLN A 101 10.53 4.81 8.37
CA GLN A 101 11.20 3.85 9.23
C GLN A 101 12.43 3.29 8.53
N GLU A 102 13.43 2.88 9.32
CA GLU A 102 14.61 2.22 8.76
C GLU A 102 14.29 0.84 8.20
N ALA A 103 14.98 0.48 7.12
CA ALA A 103 14.76 -0.80 6.45
C ALA A 103 15.53 -1.90 7.20
N THR A 104 14.84 -2.98 7.57
CA THR A 104 15.50 -4.21 8.02
C THR A 104 15.79 -5.13 6.83
N SER A 105 16.67 -6.11 7.01
CA SER A 105 16.92 -7.13 5.98
C SER A 105 15.64 -7.87 5.58
N THR A 106 14.77 -8.16 6.56
CA THR A 106 13.46 -8.79 6.34
C THR A 106 12.52 -7.87 5.57
N SER A 107 12.50 -6.58 5.91
CA SER A 107 11.71 -5.56 5.22
C SER A 107 12.07 -5.45 3.74
N ARG A 108 13.37 -5.49 3.43
CA ARG A 108 13.86 -5.46 2.05
C ARG A 108 13.40 -6.68 1.26
N LEU A 109 13.50 -7.87 1.85
CA LEU A 109 13.01 -9.10 1.23
C LEU A 109 11.50 -9.04 1.00
N ALA A 110 10.73 -8.60 2.00
CA ALA A 110 9.29 -8.47 1.90
C ALA A 110 8.87 -7.46 0.81
N ALA A 111 9.59 -6.34 0.69
CA ALA A 111 9.34 -5.36 -0.36
C ALA A 111 9.57 -5.95 -1.75
N LEU A 112 10.70 -6.64 -1.98
CA LEU A 112 10.97 -7.31 -3.24
C LEU A 112 9.95 -8.41 -3.55
N PHE A 113 9.60 -9.23 -2.55
CA PHE A 113 8.63 -10.31 -2.70
C PHE A 113 7.25 -9.79 -3.10
N SER A 114 6.85 -8.61 -2.60
CA SER A 114 5.57 -7.98 -2.95
C SER A 114 5.46 -7.52 -4.41
N LEU A 115 6.60 -7.39 -5.11
CA LEU A 115 6.65 -7.04 -6.53
C LEU A 115 6.58 -8.26 -7.46
N LEU A 116 6.69 -9.48 -6.92
CA LEU A 116 6.69 -10.71 -7.68
C LEU A 116 5.27 -11.17 -8.01
N GLU A 117 5.09 -11.75 -9.19
CA GLU A 117 3.86 -12.42 -9.58
C GLU A 117 3.63 -13.68 -8.71
N PRO A 118 2.37 -14.13 -8.53
CA PRO A 118 2.08 -15.28 -7.67
C PRO A 118 2.85 -16.56 -8.03
N GLU A 119 3.17 -16.76 -9.31
CA GLU A 119 3.98 -17.90 -9.76
C GLU A 119 5.45 -17.77 -9.35
N GLU A 120 6.02 -16.57 -9.46
CA GLU A 120 7.40 -16.26 -9.06
C GLU A 120 7.56 -16.36 -7.55
N GLN A 121 6.56 -15.88 -6.79
CA GLN A 121 6.51 -16.02 -5.34
C GLN A 121 6.60 -17.48 -4.90
N ARG A 122 5.90 -18.40 -5.58
CA ARG A 122 5.95 -19.84 -5.28
C ARG A 122 7.34 -20.43 -5.51
N VAL A 123 8.04 -19.98 -6.57
CA VAL A 123 9.41 -20.43 -6.84
C VAL A 123 10.36 -19.98 -5.73
N VAL A 124 10.29 -18.72 -5.33
CA VAL A 124 11.11 -18.18 -4.24
C VAL A 124 10.78 -18.88 -2.92
N GLU A 125 9.50 -19.10 -2.62
CA GLU A 125 9.08 -19.85 -1.43
C GLU A 125 9.64 -21.28 -1.42
N ALA A 126 9.56 -21.99 -2.55
CA ALA A 126 10.10 -23.34 -2.68
C ALA A 126 11.62 -23.37 -2.44
N GLN A 127 12.36 -22.38 -2.94
CA GLN A 127 13.80 -22.26 -2.69
C GLN A 127 14.12 -22.01 -1.22
N ILE A 128 13.40 -21.09 -0.57
CA ILE A 128 13.57 -20.81 0.86
C ILE A 128 13.30 -22.09 1.68
N ARG A 129 12.21 -22.81 1.37
CA ARG A 129 11.88 -24.09 2.02
C ARG A 129 13.00 -25.11 1.83
N GLY A 130 13.52 -25.26 0.61
CA GLY A 130 14.62 -26.18 0.32
C GLY A 130 15.89 -25.86 1.12
N ILE A 131 16.27 -24.58 1.21
CA ILE A 131 17.41 -24.14 2.04
C ILE A 131 17.19 -24.48 3.52
N LEU A 132 15.98 -24.23 4.04
CA LEU A 132 15.67 -24.52 5.44
C LEU A 132 15.76 -26.02 5.76
N SER A 133 15.22 -26.87 4.88
CA SER A 133 15.31 -28.32 5.06
C SER A 133 16.76 -28.84 5.01
N SER A 134 17.64 -28.20 4.23
CA SER A 134 19.06 -28.59 4.16
C SER A 134 19.89 -28.21 5.40
N HIS A 135 19.35 -27.40 6.31
CA HIS A 135 20.01 -27.06 7.59
C HIS A 135 19.61 -27.99 8.74
N GLU A 136 18.58 -28.82 8.55
CA GLU A 136 18.09 -29.75 9.58
C GLU A 136 18.80 -31.12 9.54
N ASP A 137 19.62 -31.37 8.51
CA ASP A 137 20.50 -32.54 8.34
C ASP A 137 21.96 -32.20 8.70
#